data_AF-U4TZP3-F1
#
_entry.id   AF-U4TZP3-F1
#
_cell.length_a   1.000
_cell.length_b   1.000
_cell.length_c   1.000
_cell.angle_alpha   90.00
_cell.angle_beta   90.00
_cell.angle_gamma   90.00
#
_symmetry.space_group_name_H-M   'P 1'
#
loop_
_entity.id
_entity.type
_entity.pdbx_description
1 polymer ?
#
loop_
_entity_poly.entity_id
_entity_poly.type
_entity_poly.pdbx_seq_one_letter_code
_entity_poly.pdbx_strand_id
1 'polypeptide(L)'
;MIVQPYVKTSLSPGSGVVTYYLTESGVIPPLEQLGFNIVGYGCMTCIGNSGGLDENIVNAIESNDLVCCGVLSGNRNFEGRIHPNTRANYLASPLLVIAYAIAGRVDIDFETEPLAKRADGSVVFLRDIWPTRAEIHEVERTYVIPAMFKEVYSRIETGSGMWQTLDAPAGIFNRA
;
A
#
# COMPACT_ATOMS: atom_id res chain seq x y z
N MET A 1 16.39 3.26 -8.43
CA MET A 1 16.04 2.25 -7.40
C MET A 1 14.82 1.52 -7.92
N ILE A 2 14.79 0.20 -7.82
CA ILE A 2 13.68 -0.63 -8.29
C ILE A 2 13.27 -1.59 -7.18
N VAL A 3 11.98 -1.88 -7.08
CA VAL A 3 11.48 -3.01 -6.29
C VAL A 3 11.67 -4.27 -7.12
N GLN A 4 12.08 -5.36 -6.47
CA GLN A 4 12.26 -6.62 -7.17
C GLN A 4 10.91 -7.11 -7.73
N PRO A 5 10.86 -7.62 -8.97
CA PRO A 5 9.59 -7.90 -9.66
C PRO A 5 8.76 -9.00 -9.01
N TYR A 6 9.36 -9.84 -8.16
CA TYR A 6 8.66 -10.88 -7.40
C TYR A 6 7.99 -10.35 -6.11
N VAL A 7 8.24 -9.10 -5.72
CA VAL A 7 7.61 -8.50 -4.54
C VAL A 7 6.24 -7.98 -4.92
N LYS A 8 5.20 -8.48 -4.26
CA LYS A 8 3.83 -8.02 -4.47
C LYS A 8 3.56 -6.73 -3.69
N THR A 9 3.64 -5.60 -4.38
CA THR A 9 3.33 -4.27 -3.85
C THR A 9 1.87 -3.89 -4.11
N SER A 10 1.28 -3.09 -3.23
CA SER A 10 -0.08 -2.56 -3.41
C SER A 10 -0.29 -1.30 -2.59
N LEU A 11 -1.08 -0.36 -3.12
CA LEU A 11 -1.59 0.80 -2.40
C LEU A 11 -3.12 0.71 -2.34
N SER A 12 -3.68 0.65 -1.14
CA SER A 12 -5.14 0.55 -0.92
C SER A 12 -5.63 1.72 -0.06
N PRO A 13 -5.92 2.89 -0.65
CA PRO A 13 -6.30 4.07 0.10
C PRO A 13 -7.66 3.90 0.80
N GLY A 14 -7.82 4.47 1.99
CA GLY A 14 -9.09 4.45 2.71
C GLY A 14 -10.16 5.40 2.12
N SER A 15 -9.75 6.40 1.35
CA SER A 15 -10.64 7.34 0.66
C SER A 15 -9.97 7.93 -0.58
N GLY A 16 -10.79 8.51 -1.47
CA GLY A 16 -10.30 9.23 -2.64
C GLY A 16 -9.46 10.47 -2.32
N VAL A 17 -9.57 11.03 -1.10
CA VAL A 17 -8.77 12.19 -0.67
C VAL A 17 -7.28 11.85 -0.66
N VAL A 18 -6.93 10.60 -0.31
CA VAL A 18 -5.54 10.13 -0.32
C VAL A 18 -4.95 10.14 -1.71
N THR A 19 -5.67 9.59 -2.68
CA THR A 19 -5.25 9.61 -4.08
C THR A 19 -5.11 11.04 -4.59
N TYR A 20 -6.03 11.92 -4.21
CA TYR A 20 -5.98 13.33 -4.58
C TYR A 20 -4.67 13.98 -4.13
N TYR A 21 -4.38 14.02 -2.83
CA TYR A 21 -3.19 14.73 -2.36
C TYR A 21 -1.89 14.08 -2.84
N LEU A 22 -1.85 12.75 -3.01
CA LEU A 22 -0.67 12.06 -3.57
C LEU A 22 -0.44 12.39 -5.04
N THR A 23 -1.53 12.62 -5.79
CA THR A 23 -1.46 13.00 -7.21
C THR A 23 -0.99 14.44 -7.32
N GLU A 24 -1.62 15.36 -6.59
CA GLU A 24 -1.26 16.78 -6.59
C GLU A 24 0.16 17.04 -6.07
N SER A 25 0.61 16.27 -5.07
CA SER A 25 1.99 16.36 -4.58
C SER A 25 3.02 15.71 -5.51
N GLY A 26 2.59 15.09 -6.62
CA GLY A 26 3.46 14.44 -7.60
C GLY A 26 4.08 13.11 -7.15
N VAL A 27 3.53 12.47 -6.11
CA VAL A 27 4.09 11.25 -5.50
C VAL A 27 3.50 9.96 -6.08
N ILE A 28 2.33 10.02 -6.75
CA ILE A 28 1.77 8.85 -7.43
C ILE A 28 2.72 8.26 -8.49
N PRO A 29 3.28 9.03 -9.45
CA PRO A 29 4.17 8.45 -10.46
C PRO A 29 5.38 7.67 -9.90
N PRO A 30 6.14 8.17 -8.91
CA PRO A 30 7.22 7.39 -8.31
C PRO A 30 6.72 6.19 -7.49
N LEU A 31 5.54 6.25 -6.86
CA LEU A 31 4.94 5.09 -6.20
C LEU A 31 4.59 3.99 -7.20
N GLU A 32 3.99 4.33 -8.33
CA GLU A 32 3.67 3.40 -9.41
C GLU A 32 4.93 2.78 -10.03
N GLN A 33 6.01 3.55 -10.19
CA GLN A 33 7.30 3.03 -10.64
C GLN A 33 7.87 1.97 -9.67
N LEU A 34 7.58 2.10 -8.37
CA LEU A 34 7.94 1.09 -7.36
C LEU A 34 6.89 -0.02 -7.24
N GLY A 35 5.85 -0.03 -8.08
CA GLY A 35 4.79 -1.03 -8.10
C GLY A 35 3.62 -0.77 -7.13
N PHE A 36 3.61 0.35 -6.40
CA PHE A 36 2.54 0.74 -5.49
C PHE A 36 1.37 1.39 -6.21
N ASN A 37 0.81 0.67 -7.19
CA ASN A 37 -0.40 1.08 -7.89
C ASN A 37 -1.59 1.10 -6.94
N ILE A 38 -2.55 2.01 -7.18
CA ILE A 38 -3.83 2.02 -6.47
C ILE A 38 -4.63 0.80 -6.92
N VAL A 39 -4.78 -0.18 -6.04
CA VAL A 39 -5.49 -1.44 -6.33
C VAL A 39 -6.96 -1.44 -5.91
N GLY A 40 -7.39 -0.43 -5.15
CA GLY A 40 -8.77 -0.28 -4.71
C GLY A 40 -8.90 0.58 -3.45
N TYR A 41 -10.14 1.00 -3.19
CA TYR A 41 -10.50 1.78 -2.00
C TYR A 41 -11.26 0.89 -1.01
N GLY A 42 -10.58 0.46 0.06
CA GLY A 42 -11.17 -0.45 1.05
C GLY A 42 -10.13 -1.24 1.83
N CYS A 43 -10.59 -2.23 2.59
CA CYS A 43 -9.76 -2.95 3.56
C CYS A 43 -8.64 -3.79 2.93
N MET A 44 -8.89 -4.43 1.78
CA MET A 44 -7.90 -5.18 0.98
C MET A 44 -6.99 -6.10 1.84
N THR A 45 -5.66 -6.00 1.67
CA THR A 45 -4.66 -6.79 2.39
C THR A 45 -4.79 -6.70 3.93
N CYS A 46 -5.27 -5.57 4.48
CA CYS A 46 -5.46 -5.44 5.93
C CYS A 46 -6.43 -6.47 6.52
N ILE A 47 -7.36 -6.98 5.69
CA ILE A 47 -8.29 -8.04 6.07
C ILE A 47 -8.03 -9.36 5.34
N GLY A 48 -6.81 -9.59 4.86
CA GLY A 48 -6.46 -10.84 4.16
C GLY A 48 -7.01 -10.94 2.74
N ASN A 49 -7.66 -9.89 2.22
CA ASN A 49 -8.01 -9.81 0.79
C ASN A 49 -6.78 -9.35 -0.01
N SER A 50 -5.68 -10.08 0.16
CA SER A 50 -4.39 -9.83 -0.49
C SER A 50 -4.37 -10.31 -1.94
N GLY A 51 -5.27 -11.24 -2.32
CA GLY A 51 -5.21 -11.95 -3.61
C GLY A 51 -4.03 -12.92 -3.71
N GLY A 52 -3.95 -13.71 -4.78
CA GLY A 52 -2.90 -14.73 -4.98
C GLY A 52 -1.52 -14.17 -5.34
N LEU A 53 -0.49 -14.97 -5.10
CA LEU A 53 0.88 -14.76 -5.61
C LEU A 53 1.07 -15.53 -6.92
N ASP A 54 2.11 -15.20 -7.68
CA ASP A 54 2.50 -15.96 -8.87
C ASP A 54 2.80 -17.42 -8.51
N GLU A 55 2.34 -18.36 -9.33
CA GLU A 55 2.49 -19.79 -9.06
C GLU A 55 3.95 -20.21 -8.89
N ASN A 56 4.89 -19.58 -9.62
CA ASN A 56 6.31 -19.89 -9.47
C ASN A 56 6.83 -19.46 -8.10
N ILE A 57 6.34 -18.35 -7.55
CA ILE A 57 6.68 -17.89 -6.21
C ILE A 57 6.09 -18.85 -5.18
N VAL A 58 4.81 -19.21 -5.31
CA VAL A 58 4.15 -20.17 -4.40
C VAL A 58 4.90 -21.50 -4.37
N ASN A 59 5.22 -22.06 -5.54
CA ASN A 59 5.95 -23.32 -5.67
C ASN A 59 7.35 -23.22 -5.03
N ALA A 60 8.05 -22.10 -5.20
CA ALA A 60 9.36 -21.88 -4.59
C ALA A 60 9.27 -21.81 -3.05
N ILE A 61 8.23 -21.17 -2.51
CA ILE A 61 8.01 -21.08 -1.07
C ILE A 61 7.75 -22.47 -0.49
N GLU A 62 6.83 -23.22 -1.09
CA GLU A 62 6.37 -24.51 -0.57
C GLU A 62 7.42 -25.62 -0.74
N SER A 63 8.07 -25.69 -1.90
CA SER A 63 9.07 -26.74 -2.19
C SER A 63 10.35 -26.61 -1.36
N ASN A 64 10.63 -25.41 -0.85
CA ASN A 64 11.85 -25.11 -0.09
C ASN A 64 11.56 -24.78 1.39
N ASP A 65 10.31 -24.93 1.85
CA ASP A 65 9.86 -24.59 3.21
C ASP A 65 10.33 -23.19 3.68
N LEU A 66 10.18 -22.19 2.80
CA LEU A 66 10.68 -20.84 3.08
C LEU A 66 9.76 -20.09 4.04
N VAL A 67 10.37 -19.36 4.98
CA VAL A 67 9.66 -18.39 5.83
C VAL A 67 9.57 -17.05 5.11
N CYS A 68 8.53 -16.88 4.28
CA CYS A 68 8.27 -15.61 3.61
C CYS A 68 7.54 -14.61 4.51
N CYS A 69 7.81 -13.33 4.23
CA CYS A 69 7.38 -12.21 5.06
C CYS A 69 6.36 -11.32 4.34
N GLY A 70 5.30 -10.94 5.03
CA GLY A 70 4.42 -9.83 4.67
C GLY A 70 4.76 -8.59 5.49
N VAL A 71 4.87 -7.42 4.85
CA VAL A 71 5.05 -6.14 5.55
C VAL A 71 3.90 -5.23 5.16
N LEU A 72 3.17 -4.69 6.15
CA LEU A 72 1.96 -3.91 5.89
C LEU A 72 1.78 -2.75 6.87
N SER A 73 1.16 -1.67 6.40
CA SER A 73 0.73 -0.53 7.22
C SER A 73 -0.70 -0.72 7.74
N GLY A 74 -0.97 -1.91 8.27
CA GLY A 74 -2.25 -2.28 8.90
C GLY A 74 -2.18 -2.27 10.43
N ASN A 75 -3.07 -3.02 11.07
CA ASN A 75 -3.16 -3.10 12.54
C ASN A 75 -3.16 -4.52 13.13
N ARG A 76 -3.12 -5.57 12.28
CA ARG A 76 -3.12 -6.99 12.69
C ARG A 76 -2.19 -7.78 11.77
N ASN A 77 -1.48 -8.76 12.32
CA ASN A 77 -0.45 -9.54 11.62
C ASN A 77 -0.43 -11.02 12.04
N PHE A 78 -1.58 -11.57 12.44
CA PHE A 78 -1.68 -13.00 12.80
C PHE A 78 -1.31 -13.91 11.62
N GLU A 79 -0.74 -15.07 11.93
CA GLU A 79 -0.40 -16.09 10.93
C GLU A 79 -1.65 -16.51 10.12
N GLY A 80 -1.48 -16.67 8.81
CA GLY A 80 -2.57 -17.00 7.87
C GLY A 80 -3.60 -15.89 7.64
N ARG A 81 -3.56 -14.78 8.39
CA ARG A 81 -4.53 -13.67 8.22
C ARG A 81 -4.23 -12.81 7.00
N ILE A 82 -2.95 -12.60 6.68
CA ILE A 82 -2.50 -11.68 5.63
C ILE A 82 -2.46 -12.38 4.28
N HIS A 83 -1.71 -13.47 4.18
CA HIS A 83 -1.65 -14.34 3.01
C HIS A 83 -1.27 -15.76 3.47
N PRO A 84 -1.81 -16.84 2.84
CA PRO A 84 -1.49 -18.22 3.24
C PRO A 84 0.00 -18.56 3.14
N ASN A 85 0.69 -18.04 2.11
CA ASN A 85 2.13 -18.28 1.91
C ASN A 85 3.06 -17.31 2.68
N THR A 86 2.56 -16.51 3.63
CA THR A 86 3.40 -15.64 4.48
C THR A 86 3.30 -16.05 5.95
N ARG A 87 4.35 -16.67 6.46
CA ARG A 87 4.43 -17.16 7.85
C ARG A 87 4.81 -16.07 8.84
N ALA A 88 5.61 -15.09 8.40
CA ALA A 88 6.00 -13.94 9.20
C ALA A 88 5.31 -12.68 8.68
N ASN A 89 4.68 -11.88 9.54
CA ASN A 89 3.99 -10.66 9.13
C ASN A 89 4.34 -9.50 10.06
N TYR A 90 4.72 -8.35 9.50
CA TYR A 90 5.22 -7.20 10.25
C TYR A 90 4.35 -5.96 9.98
N LEU A 91 3.91 -5.33 11.06
CA LEU A 91 3.25 -4.03 11.00
C LEU A 91 4.32 -2.94 10.97
N ALA A 92 4.24 -2.06 9.98
CA ALA A 92 5.21 -0.97 9.80
C ALA A 92 4.52 0.31 9.32
N SER A 93 5.20 1.45 9.40
CA SER A 93 4.71 2.68 8.77
C SER A 93 4.70 2.52 7.23
N PRO A 94 3.88 3.30 6.50
CA PRO A 94 3.89 3.27 5.03
C PRO A 94 5.28 3.47 4.41
N LEU A 95 6.11 4.34 5.00
CA LEU A 95 7.49 4.56 4.54
C LEU A 95 8.38 3.32 4.74
N LEU A 96 8.22 2.60 5.86
CA LEU A 96 8.95 1.35 6.09
C LEU A 96 8.48 0.23 5.15
N VAL A 97 7.18 0.16 4.82
CA VAL A 97 6.68 -0.79 3.81
C VAL A 97 7.39 -0.59 2.48
N ILE A 98 7.55 0.66 2.04
CA ILE A 98 8.28 0.99 0.80
C ILE A 98 9.77 0.61 0.94
N ALA A 99 10.40 0.91 2.07
CA ALA A 99 11.80 0.54 2.30
C ALA A 99 12.02 -0.98 2.24
N TYR A 100 11.19 -1.77 2.91
CA TYR A 100 11.28 -3.23 2.86
C TYR A 100 10.97 -3.79 1.47
N ALA A 101 10.06 -3.18 0.72
CA ALA A 101 9.80 -3.57 -0.67
C ALA A 101 11.04 -3.35 -1.56
N ILE A 102 11.74 -2.21 -1.38
CA ILE A 102 12.98 -1.92 -2.12
C ILE A 102 14.11 -2.89 -1.70
N ALA A 103 14.24 -3.15 -0.39
CA ALA A 103 15.23 -4.11 0.12
C ALA A 103 14.94 -5.55 -0.32
N GLY A 104 13.67 -5.91 -0.47
CA GLY A 104 13.22 -7.25 -0.86
C GLY A 104 13.38 -8.33 0.22
N ARG A 105 13.77 -7.95 1.44
CA ARG A 105 13.98 -8.83 2.60
C ARG A 105 13.76 -8.05 3.90
N VAL A 106 13.42 -8.73 4.99
CA VAL A 106 13.13 -8.10 6.30
C VAL A 106 14.28 -8.16 7.30
N ASP A 107 15.26 -9.02 7.06
CA ASP A 107 16.45 -9.23 7.89
C ASP A 107 17.61 -8.30 7.50
N ILE A 108 17.30 -7.16 6.87
CA ILE A 108 18.25 -6.11 6.51
C ILE A 108 18.53 -5.20 7.72
N ASP A 109 19.80 -4.86 7.94
CA ASP A 109 20.20 -3.79 8.83
C ASP A 109 20.32 -2.46 8.07
N PHE A 110 19.34 -1.57 8.22
CA PHE A 110 19.32 -0.28 7.51
C PHE A 110 20.44 0.69 7.92
N GLU A 111 21.14 0.48 9.04
CA GLU A 111 22.25 1.33 9.46
C GLU A 111 23.55 0.97 8.73
N THR A 112 23.79 -0.33 8.55
CA THR A 112 25.06 -0.87 8.05
C THR A 112 24.98 -1.41 6.62
N GLU A 113 23.80 -1.82 6.16
CA GLU A 113 23.57 -2.32 4.81
C GLU A 113 22.91 -1.26 3.90
N PRO A 114 23.35 -1.14 2.63
CA PRO A 114 22.71 -0.24 1.69
C PRO A 114 21.34 -0.76 1.25
N LEU A 115 20.37 0.16 1.14
CA LEU A 115 19.02 -0.14 0.66
C LEU A 115 19.00 -0.53 -0.82
N ALA A 116 19.81 0.16 -1.63
CA ALA A 116 19.86 -0.06 -3.07
C ALA A 116 21.20 0.38 -3.67
N LYS A 117 21.45 -0.05 -4.91
CA LYS A 117 22.54 0.47 -5.75
C LYS A 117 21.97 1.29 -6.90
N ARG A 118 22.61 2.42 -7.21
CA ARG A 118 22.32 3.23 -8.40
C ARG A 118 22.94 2.59 -9.64
N ALA A 119 22.51 3.04 -10.82
CA ALA A 119 23.04 2.57 -12.10
C ALA A 119 24.55 2.86 -12.27
N ASP A 120 25.05 3.91 -11.61
CA ASP A 120 26.47 4.28 -11.59
C ASP A 120 27.30 3.46 -10.58
N GLY A 121 26.69 2.52 -9.85
CA GLY A 121 27.33 1.68 -8.85
C GLY A 121 27.39 2.29 -7.44
N SER A 122 27.00 3.55 -7.26
CA SER A 122 26.93 4.15 -5.92
C SER A 122 25.83 3.51 -5.07
N VAL A 123 26.09 3.39 -3.78
CA VAL A 123 25.13 2.81 -2.82
C VAL A 123 24.24 3.89 -2.23
N VAL A 124 23.01 3.52 -1.90
CA VAL A 124 22.03 4.39 -1.23
C VAL A 124 21.61 3.70 0.05
N PHE A 125 21.80 4.37 1.19
CA PHE A 125 21.29 3.94 2.48
C PHE A 125 19.89 4.49 2.73
N LEU A 126 19.15 3.89 3.66
CA LEU A 126 17.82 4.38 4.02
C LEU A 126 17.85 5.83 4.50
N ARG A 127 18.87 6.19 5.30
CA ARG A 127 19.08 7.56 5.81
C ARG A 127 19.26 8.62 4.73
N ASP A 128 19.69 8.23 3.53
CA ASP A 128 19.94 9.16 2.42
C ASP A 128 18.65 9.61 1.74
N ILE A 129 17.56 8.85 1.93
CA ILE A 129 16.27 9.08 1.25
C ILE A 129 15.10 9.26 2.24
N TRP A 130 15.35 9.11 3.54
CA TRP A 130 14.29 9.19 4.53
C TRP A 130 13.84 10.64 4.72
N PRO A 131 12.56 10.97 4.45
CA PRO A 131 12.10 12.34 4.57
C PRO A 131 12.11 12.79 6.04
N THR A 132 12.54 14.02 6.25
CA THR A 132 12.45 14.67 7.56
C THR A 132 11.01 15.02 7.87
N ARG A 133 10.70 15.20 9.17
CA ARG A 133 9.36 15.65 9.58
C ARG A 133 8.99 17.01 8.99
N ALA A 134 9.96 17.91 8.83
CA ALA A 134 9.73 19.23 8.28
C ALA A 134 9.32 19.17 6.80
N GLU A 135 9.99 18.31 6.00
CA GLU A 135 9.63 18.10 4.59
C GLU A 135 8.23 17.52 4.44
N ILE A 136 7.87 16.52 5.28
CA ILE A 136 6.52 15.92 5.27
C ILE A 136 5.47 16.98 5.62
N HIS A 137 5.70 17.78 6.67
CA HIS A 137 4.74 18.80 7.09
C HIS A 137 4.55 19.90 6.06
N GLU A 138 5.60 20.29 5.33
CA GLU A 138 5.46 21.31 4.30
C GLU A 138 4.62 20.82 3.11
N VAL A 139 4.81 19.57 2.69
CA VAL A 139 3.98 18.93 1.66
C VAL A 139 2.54 18.78 2.16
N GLU A 140 2.34 18.29 3.39
CA GLU A 140 1.02 18.16 4.00
C GLU A 140 0.26 19.50 4.02
N ARG A 141 0.91 20.57 4.50
CA ARG A 141 0.33 21.92 4.58
C ARG A 141 -0.07 22.46 3.20
N THR A 142 0.68 22.12 2.17
CA THR A 142 0.46 22.61 0.81
C THR A 142 -0.63 21.84 0.08
N TYR A 143 -0.65 20.51 0.23
CA TYR A 143 -1.45 19.61 -0.60
C TYR A 143 -2.63 18.97 0.13
N VAL A 144 -2.80 19.16 1.44
CA VAL A 144 -3.98 18.64 2.17
C VAL A 144 -4.91 19.81 2.50
N ILE A 145 -5.75 20.19 1.53
CA ILE A 145 -6.63 21.38 1.65
C ILE A 145 -8.11 21.01 1.76
N PRO A 146 -8.94 21.83 2.44
CA PRO A 146 -10.37 21.55 2.66
C PRO A 146 -11.19 21.34 1.37
N ALA A 147 -10.77 21.96 0.25
CA ALA A 147 -11.44 21.82 -1.04
C ALA A 147 -11.47 20.36 -1.53
N MET A 148 -10.39 19.61 -1.29
CA MET A 148 -10.28 18.20 -1.69
C MET A 148 -11.31 17.32 -0.97
N PHE A 149 -11.50 17.57 0.33
CA PHE A 149 -12.51 16.88 1.12
C PHE A 149 -13.91 17.18 0.57
N LYS A 150 -14.24 18.45 0.34
CA LYS A 150 -15.54 18.83 -0.22
C LYS A 150 -15.81 18.15 -1.56
N GLU A 151 -14.82 18.12 -2.46
CA GLU A 151 -14.97 17.49 -3.76
C GLU A 151 -15.23 15.99 -3.65
N VAL A 152 -14.36 15.26 -2.94
CA VAL A 152 -14.46 13.79 -2.81
C VAL A 152 -15.75 13.39 -2.09
N TYR A 153 -16.11 14.06 -1.01
CA TYR A 153 -17.30 13.73 -0.24
C TYR A 153 -18.61 14.18 -0.91
N SER A 154 -18.60 15.20 -1.78
CA SER A 154 -19.81 15.59 -2.53
C SER A 154 -20.36 14.50 -3.43
N ARG A 155 -19.52 13.53 -3.85
CA ARG A 155 -19.88 12.44 -4.76
C ARG A 155 -20.08 11.10 -4.06
N ILE A 156 -19.90 11.03 -2.73
CA ILE A 156 -19.93 9.76 -2.01
C ILE A 156 -21.35 9.19 -1.92
N GLU A 157 -22.36 10.06 -1.77
CA GLU A 157 -23.76 9.66 -1.61
C GLU A 157 -24.37 9.10 -2.90
N THR A 158 -23.88 9.56 -4.05
CA THR A 158 -24.35 9.06 -5.35
C THR A 158 -23.82 7.66 -5.67
N GLY A 159 -22.73 7.21 -5.04
CA GLY A 159 -22.11 5.93 -5.33
C GLY A 159 -21.61 5.80 -6.78
N SER A 160 -21.31 4.57 -7.20
CA SER A 160 -20.94 4.27 -8.59
C SER A 160 -22.17 4.11 -9.49
N GLY A 161 -22.02 4.21 -10.81
CA GLY A 161 -23.11 3.93 -11.74
C GLY A 161 -23.68 2.52 -11.55
N MET A 162 -22.83 1.53 -11.27
CA MET A 162 -23.27 0.17 -10.93
C MET A 162 -24.14 0.11 -9.68
N TRP A 163 -23.78 0.88 -8.63
CA TRP A 163 -24.57 0.98 -7.41
C TRP A 163 -25.96 1.59 -7.67
N GLN A 164 -26.02 2.63 -8.50
CA GLN A 164 -27.28 3.29 -8.85
C GLN A 164 -28.22 2.41 -9.68
N THR A 165 -27.69 1.45 -10.44
CA THR A 165 -28.47 0.50 -11.24
C THR A 165 -28.97 -0.70 -10.45
N LEU A 166 -28.63 -0.84 -9.17
CA LEU A 166 -29.13 -1.94 -8.34
C LEU A 166 -30.63 -1.76 -8.11
N ASP A 167 -31.41 -2.73 -8.55
CA ASP A 167 -32.84 -2.81 -8.23
C ASP A 167 -33.02 -3.27 -6.79
N ALA A 168 -33.72 -2.46 -5.99
CA ALA A 168 -34.00 -2.74 -4.59
C ALA A 168 -35.52 -2.81 -4.39
N PRO A 169 -36.05 -3.89 -3.79
CA PRO A 169 -37.48 -4.00 -3.56
C PRO A 169 -37.94 -2.87 -2.61
N ALA A 170 -39.14 -2.33 -2.86
CA ALA A 170 -39.77 -1.40 -1.93
C ALA A 170 -39.99 -2.12 -0.58
N GLY A 171 -39.22 -1.73 0.44
CA GLY A 171 -39.30 -2.36 1.76
C GLY A 171 -40.68 -2.21 2.40
N ILE A 172 -41.17 -3.25 3.07
CA ILE A 172 -42.41 -3.24 3.85
C ILE A 172 -42.12 -2.59 5.22
N PHE A 173 -41.78 -1.29 5.24
CA PHE A 173 -41.89 -0.51 6.46
C PHE A 173 -43.21 0.24 6.44
N ASN A 174 -44.28 -0.47 6.82
CA ASN A 174 -45.52 0.16 7.25
C ASN A 174 -45.18 1.02 8.48
N ARG A 175 -45.26 2.35 8.33
CA ARG A 175 -45.38 3.25 9.48
C ARG A 175 -46.67 2.88 10.20
N ALA A 176 -46.56 2.26 11.36
CA ALA A 176 -47.59 2.27 12.39
C ALA A 176 -47.59 3.64 13.10
#